data_AF-A0A534ZKV1-F1
#
_entry.id   AF-A0A534ZKV1-F1
#
_cell.length_a   1.000
_cell.length_b   1.000
_cell.length_c   1.000
_cell.angle_alpha   90.00
_cell.angle_beta   90.00
_cell.angle_gamma   90.00
#
_symmetry.space_group_name_H-M   'P 1'
#
loop_
_entity.id
_entity.type
_entity.pdbx_description
1 polymer ?
#
loop_
_entity_poly.entity_id
_entity_poly.type
_entity_poly.pdbx_seq_one_letter_code
_entity_poly.pdbx_strand_id
1 'polypeptide(L)'
;MPTRGCQRSSTPTRSGCSRCSATCIQPEKQQIIFEAFQQADGSTSRRYGGTGLGLAISREIARVLGGEIAVVSAPGKGSTFKLYLPHVCPSTRAVRGLDTAIDVERRVGEQQAVAVDEPAAHVETPAEEVDDDRHDIRPNDRVLLVIEDDQAFARVLVDEAHARGFKAVVAARGATAITLAGQLRPHAITLDIRLPDISGWRILNQLKHDLATRHIPVHVISAHEELEHGLARGALGIAVKPLTRDAIETAFVRLEDCVNRPVKNLLLIEGDQVQRERLVELIGNGDVHTTAVATASEARASLGDQRVDCAVVDLGLADEDAVELIDRLRREVDLGDRPLIVYTARELTPQEQDRLKPFTQSIILNGPEAPERLFDETALFLHRAIMRMPESRRRILERLHDVNATLAGKKVLLVDDDIRNIYAMTSVLERYNVTVVSAESGREAISLLHGLPGIDAVLMDIMLPEMDGYETIRAIRGGAGFASLPIIAVTAKAMKGDREKCIDAGASDYLAKPIDTEQLLTLLRVWLPH
;
A
#
# COMPACT_ATOMS: atom_id res chain seq x y z
N MET A 1 39.77 51.14 26.43
CA MET A 1 39.54 51.60 25.04
C MET A 1 40.09 50.54 24.09
N PRO A 2 39.42 50.24 22.98
CA PRO A 2 38.35 49.26 22.88
C PRO A 2 38.81 47.94 22.23
N THR A 3 38.16 46.85 22.63
CA THR A 3 38.34 45.50 22.10
C THR A 3 37.53 45.30 20.83
N ARG A 4 38.13 44.52 19.93
CA ARG A 4 37.80 44.28 18.52
C ARG A 4 36.31 43.96 18.28
N GLY A 5 35.69 44.77 17.42
CA GLY A 5 34.37 44.50 16.85
C GLY A 5 34.44 43.39 15.81
N CYS A 6 33.61 42.37 15.99
CA CYS A 6 33.28 41.42 14.94
C CYS A 6 32.05 41.97 14.23
N GLN A 7 32.25 42.47 13.01
CA GLN A 7 31.20 42.95 12.11
C GLN A 7 30.26 41.78 11.80
N ARG A 8 29.02 41.82 12.30
CA ARG A 8 27.93 40.99 11.78
C ARG A 8 27.54 41.55 10.41
N SER A 9 27.91 40.84 9.36
CA SER A 9 27.41 41.05 8.00
C SER A 9 25.89 40.94 7.99
N SER A 10 25.22 42.02 7.59
CA SER A 10 23.77 42.14 7.47
C SER A 10 23.28 41.36 6.25
N THR A 11 22.88 40.11 6.45
CA THR A 11 22.01 39.37 5.51
C THR A 11 20.57 39.84 5.67
N PRO A 12 19.80 40.01 4.57
CA PRO A 12 18.43 40.49 4.66
C PRO A 12 17.53 39.37 5.24
N THR A 13 17.10 39.49 6.49
CA THR A 13 16.10 38.59 7.09
C THR A 13 14.69 39.07 6.73
N ARG A 14 13.85 38.17 6.20
CA ARG A 14 12.40 38.41 6.12
C ARG A 14 11.79 38.21 7.50
N SER A 15 11.14 39.25 8.05
CA SER A 15 10.46 39.19 9.34
C SER A 15 8.95 39.10 9.17
N GLY A 16 8.34 37.98 9.58
CA GLY A 16 6.89 37.89 9.80
C GLY A 16 6.55 38.28 11.25
N CYS A 17 5.51 39.09 11.44
CA CYS A 17 5.08 39.58 12.75
C CYS A 17 3.61 39.27 12.97
N SER A 18 3.30 38.35 13.88
CA SER A 18 1.94 38.11 14.36
C SER A 18 1.73 38.84 15.69
N ARG A 19 0.71 39.70 15.74
CA ARG A 19 0.30 40.43 16.96
C ARG A 19 -0.97 39.79 17.52
N CYS A 20 -0.91 39.24 18.73
CA CYS A 20 -2.09 38.81 19.48
C CYS A 20 -2.43 39.84 20.55
N SER A 21 -3.67 40.35 20.56
CA SER A 21 -4.16 41.42 21.44
C SER A 21 -4.88 40.95 22.71
N ALA A 22 -4.72 39.68 23.11
CA ALA A 22 -5.24 39.19 24.38
C ALA A 22 -4.25 38.18 24.99
N THR A 23 -3.99 38.32 26.29
CA THR A 23 -3.00 37.59 27.14
C THR A 23 -1.51 37.89 26.90
N CYS A 24 -0.83 38.30 27.97
CA CYS A 24 0.59 38.66 27.99
C CYS A 24 1.40 37.59 28.73
N ILE A 25 2.61 37.30 28.27
CA ILE A 25 3.51 36.29 28.85
C ILE A 25 4.50 36.99 29.79
N GLN A 26 4.55 36.53 31.05
CA GLN A 26 5.49 37.03 32.08
C GLN A 26 6.95 36.76 31.68
N PRO A 27 7.92 37.64 32.02
CA PRO A 27 9.31 37.51 31.61
C PRO A 27 9.93 36.15 31.94
N GLU A 28 9.65 35.61 33.14
CA GLU A 28 10.18 34.31 33.56
C GLU A 28 9.64 33.12 32.74
N LYS A 29 8.48 33.27 32.09
CA LYS A 29 7.82 32.20 31.33
C LYS A 29 8.10 32.28 29.82
N GLN A 30 8.82 33.30 29.34
CA GLN A 30 9.07 33.48 27.90
C GLN A 30 9.99 32.42 27.29
N GLN A 31 10.86 31.78 28.07
CA GLN A 31 11.68 30.66 27.61
C GLN A 31 10.92 29.31 27.70
N ILE A 32 10.16 29.13 28.77
CA ILE A 32 9.45 27.88 29.10
C ILE A 32 8.34 27.56 28.09
N ILE A 33 7.66 28.57 27.53
CA ILE A 33 6.58 28.37 26.53
C ILE A 33 7.03 27.67 25.23
N PHE A 34 8.33 27.59 24.96
CA PHE A 34 8.87 26.90 23.78
C PHE A 34 9.30 25.46 24.08
N GLU A 35 9.24 25.01 25.33
CA GLU A 35 9.51 23.64 25.71
C GLU A 35 8.28 22.76 25.49
N ALA A 36 8.52 21.51 25.09
CA ALA A 36 7.44 20.57 24.82
C ALA A 36 6.64 20.30 26.11
N PHE A 37 5.31 20.28 25.99
CA PHE A 37 4.36 20.01 27.07
C PHE A 37 4.34 21.05 28.22
N GLN A 38 5.00 22.19 28.03
CA GLN A 38 4.97 23.28 29.00
C GLN A 38 3.82 24.26 28.70
N GLN A 39 3.09 24.64 29.75
CA GLN A 39 2.01 25.62 29.70
C GLN A 39 2.32 26.77 30.65
N ALA A 40 1.88 27.98 30.31
CA ALA A 40 2.11 29.15 31.17
C ALA A 40 1.42 28.99 32.54
N ASP A 41 0.31 28.26 32.62
CA ASP A 41 -0.48 28.05 33.82
C ASP A 41 -0.45 26.56 34.16
N GLY A 42 0.47 26.11 35.02
CA GLY A 42 0.69 24.70 35.36
C GLY A 42 -0.44 24.02 36.17
N SER A 43 -1.71 24.39 35.95
CA SER A 43 -2.88 23.80 36.61
C SER A 43 -3.73 22.97 35.65
N THR A 44 -4.28 21.87 36.15
CA THR A 44 -5.05 20.86 35.39
C THR A 44 -6.54 21.19 35.19
N SER A 45 -7.03 22.37 35.59
CA SER A 45 -8.43 22.80 35.43
C SER A 45 -8.61 23.77 34.25
N ARG A 46 -9.40 23.39 33.24
CA ARG A 46 -9.48 24.12 31.94
C ARG A 46 -10.62 25.13 31.84
N ARG A 47 -10.34 26.23 31.12
CA ARG A 47 -11.31 27.03 30.33
C ARG A 47 -11.01 27.05 28.82
N TYR A 48 -9.78 26.77 28.38
CA TYR A 48 -9.40 26.60 26.96
C TYR A 48 -8.28 25.55 26.87
N GLY A 49 -8.44 24.52 26.02
CA GLY A 49 -7.52 23.38 25.95
C GLY A 49 -6.47 23.49 24.84
N GLY A 50 -5.23 23.12 25.12
CA GLY A 50 -4.14 23.00 24.16
C GLY A 50 -2.99 22.16 24.73
N THR A 51 -2.22 21.47 23.88
CA THR A 51 -1.18 20.49 24.28
C THR A 51 0.16 21.11 24.69
N GLY A 52 0.31 22.43 24.60
CA GLY A 52 1.59 23.13 24.81
C GLY A 52 2.64 22.88 23.72
N LEU A 53 2.31 22.12 22.67
CA LEU A 53 3.29 21.72 21.64
C LEU A 53 3.46 22.73 20.49
N GLY A 54 2.51 23.63 20.27
CA GLY A 54 2.48 24.49 19.08
C GLY A 54 3.73 25.37 18.92
N LEU A 55 4.20 26.00 20.00
CA LEU A 55 5.41 26.85 19.97
C LEU A 55 6.69 26.02 19.95
N ALA A 56 6.70 24.84 20.57
CA ALA A 56 7.82 23.90 20.51
C ALA A 56 8.04 23.37 19.09
N ILE A 57 6.96 22.96 18.41
CA ILE A 57 7.00 22.53 17.00
C ILE A 57 7.42 23.68 16.10
N SER A 58 6.85 24.88 16.30
CA SER A 58 7.22 26.06 15.51
C SER A 58 8.71 26.39 15.63
N ARG A 59 9.29 26.26 16.83
CA ARG A 59 10.73 26.47 17.08
C ARG A 59 11.60 25.44 16.36
N GLU A 60 11.18 24.17 16.34
CA GLU A 60 11.94 23.12 15.70
C GLU A 60 11.89 23.22 14.16
N ILE A 61 10.73 23.56 13.60
CA ILE A 61 10.59 23.85 12.16
C ILE A 61 11.47 25.05 11.78
N ALA A 62 11.47 26.12 12.58
CA ALA A 62 12.34 27.27 12.32
C ALA A 62 13.82 26.88 12.33
N ARG A 63 14.27 26.03 13.27
CA ARG A 63 15.65 25.52 13.32
C ARG A 63 16.01 24.66 12.10
N VAL A 64 15.13 23.77 11.66
CA VAL A 64 15.33 22.95 10.46
C VAL A 64 15.49 23.82 9.22
N LEU A 65 14.78 24.95 9.18
CA LEU A 65 14.91 25.96 8.11
C LEU A 65 16.10 26.93 8.31
N GLY A 66 16.99 26.65 9.29
CA GLY A 66 18.15 27.48 9.60
C GLY A 66 17.82 28.84 10.22
N GLY A 67 16.62 29.00 10.78
CA GLY A 67 16.10 30.22 11.39
C GLY A 67 15.83 30.12 12.88
N GLU A 68 15.24 31.18 13.45
CA GLU A 68 14.96 31.32 14.89
C GLU A 68 13.61 32.01 15.12
N ILE A 69 12.90 31.63 16.20
CA ILE A 69 11.69 32.31 16.68
C ILE A 69 11.99 33.00 18.00
N ALA A 70 11.69 34.29 18.07
CA ALA A 70 11.77 35.10 19.28
C ALA A 70 10.39 35.61 19.71
N VAL A 71 10.19 35.84 21.00
CA VAL A 71 8.99 36.46 21.55
C VAL A 71 9.35 37.75 22.27
N VAL A 72 8.53 38.79 22.08
CA VAL A 72 8.56 40.02 22.88
C VAL A 72 7.16 40.22 23.45
N SER A 73 7.04 40.16 24.76
CA SER A 73 5.78 40.33 25.49
C SER A 73 5.95 41.36 26.59
N ALA A 74 4.97 42.26 26.73
CA ALA A 74 4.88 43.22 27.82
C ALA A 74 3.50 43.12 28.49
N PRO A 75 3.41 43.07 29.84
CA PRO A 75 2.13 43.00 30.55
C PRO A 75 1.18 44.12 30.12
N GLY A 76 -0.06 43.75 29.76
CA GLY A 76 -1.12 44.68 29.32
C GLY A 76 -0.99 45.21 27.88
N LYS A 77 0.07 44.86 27.12
CA LYS A 77 0.28 45.35 25.75
C LYS A 77 0.26 44.25 24.67
N GLY A 78 0.09 42.99 25.06
CA GLY A 78 0.05 41.82 24.17
C GLY A 78 1.42 41.20 23.91
N SER A 79 1.43 40.14 23.09
CA SER A 79 2.63 39.37 22.76
C SER A 79 2.91 39.43 21.26
N THR A 80 4.17 39.62 20.88
CA THR A 80 4.65 39.64 19.50
C THR A 80 5.66 38.53 19.26
N PHE A 81 5.37 37.63 18.32
CA PHE A 81 6.30 36.60 17.88
C PHE A 81 7.00 37.05 16.60
N LYS A 82 8.32 36.90 16.55
CA LYS A 82 9.16 37.24 15.39
C LYS A 82 9.88 35.99 14.93
N LEU A 83 9.65 35.60 13.68
CA LEU A 83 10.37 34.53 13.00
C LEU A 83 11.46 35.16 12.12
N TYR A 84 12.69 34.71 12.30
CA TYR A 84 13.85 35.05 11.48
C TYR A 84 14.22 33.84 10.63
N LEU A 85 14.19 33.98 9.31
CA LEU A 85 14.61 32.95 8.36
C LEU A 85 15.75 33.47 7.48
N PRO A 86 16.75 32.62 7.15
CA PRO A 86 17.79 32.96 6.19
C PRO A 86 17.19 33.12 4.79
N HIS A 87 17.63 34.14 4.06
CA HIS A 87 17.09 34.45 2.73
C HIS A 87 17.52 33.47 1.63
N VAL A 88 18.49 32.60 1.93
CA VAL A 88 18.98 31.53 1.06
C VAL A 88 19.02 30.26 1.92
N CYS A 89 18.22 29.27 1.55
CA CYS A 89 18.18 27.98 2.25
C CYS A 89 19.41 27.16 1.83
N PRO A 90 20.31 26.75 2.75
CA PRO A 90 21.40 25.86 2.41
C PRO A 90 20.82 24.48 2.07
N SER A 91 21.18 23.95 0.89
CA SER A 91 20.78 22.63 0.41
C SER A 91 21.06 21.55 1.47
N THR A 92 20.05 20.70 1.73
CA THR A 92 20.01 19.60 2.68
C THR A 92 21.12 18.56 2.42
N ARG A 93 22.32 18.86 2.90
CA ARG A 93 23.44 17.90 2.93
C ARG A 93 24.41 18.27 4.06
N ALA A 94 23.99 18.03 5.30
CA ALA A 94 24.84 17.71 6.47
C ALA A 94 24.05 17.91 7.77
N VAL A 95 23.35 16.87 8.24
CA VAL A 95 23.09 16.69 9.68
C VAL A 95 23.26 15.20 9.99
N ARG A 96 24.52 14.77 10.11
CA ARG A 96 24.90 13.62 10.94
C ARG A 96 25.64 14.21 12.14
N GLY A 97 25.17 13.87 13.34
CA GLY A 97 25.84 14.13 14.60
C GLY A 97 25.15 15.19 15.46
N LEU A 98 24.26 14.73 16.34
CA LEU A 98 24.00 15.33 17.67
C LEU A 98 23.18 14.33 18.49
N ASP A 99 23.88 13.33 19.01
CA ASP A 99 23.50 12.68 20.25
C ASP A 99 23.69 13.67 21.40
N THR A 100 22.64 13.95 22.16
CA THR A 100 22.76 14.36 23.57
C THR A 100 21.67 13.69 24.38
N ALA A 101 22.13 12.84 25.28
CA ALA A 101 21.38 12.14 26.31
C ALA A 101 20.55 13.09 27.18
N ILE A 102 19.37 12.61 27.58
CA ILE A 102 18.56 13.22 28.64
C ILE A 102 18.99 12.56 29.96
N ASP A 103 19.71 13.31 30.78
CA ASP A 103 19.96 12.98 32.19
C ASP A 103 18.67 13.17 33.00
N VAL A 104 18.21 12.11 33.67
CA VAL A 104 17.26 12.20 34.78
C VAL A 104 17.96 11.69 36.03
N GLU A 105 18.39 12.62 36.88
CA GLU A 105 18.85 12.32 38.23
C GLU A 105 17.72 11.72 39.07
N ARG A 106 18.00 10.58 39.72
CA ARG A 106 17.40 10.30 41.03
C ARG A 106 18.37 9.55 41.94
N ARG A 107 18.64 10.18 43.08
CA ARG A 107 19.56 9.82 44.16
C ARG A 107 19.22 8.49 44.85
N VAL A 108 20.26 7.80 45.33
CA VAL A 108 20.61 7.52 46.75
C VAL A 108 21.25 6.13 46.89
N GLY A 109 22.42 6.06 47.53
CA GLY A 109 22.78 4.94 48.41
C GLY A 109 24.02 4.15 48.02
N GLU A 110 25.12 4.43 48.71
CA GLU A 110 26.31 3.57 48.79
C GLU A 110 25.94 2.17 49.30
N GLN A 111 26.44 1.11 48.66
CA GLN A 111 27.17 0.01 49.31
C GLN A 111 27.66 -1.06 48.32
N GLN A 112 28.99 -1.23 48.34
CA GLN A 112 29.78 -2.46 48.23
C GLN A 112 29.60 -3.43 47.05
N ALA A 113 30.73 -3.59 46.37
CA ALA A 113 31.05 -4.58 45.35
C ALA A 113 30.90 -6.03 45.83
N VAL A 114 30.31 -6.86 44.97
CA VAL A 114 30.66 -8.28 44.85
C VAL A 114 30.66 -8.63 43.36
N ALA A 115 31.82 -9.05 42.86
CA ALA A 115 32.00 -9.60 41.53
C ALA A 115 31.52 -11.05 41.50
N VAL A 116 30.71 -11.41 40.50
CA VAL A 116 30.61 -12.78 39.98
C VAL A 116 30.44 -12.71 38.46
N ASP A 117 31.33 -13.43 37.81
CA ASP A 117 31.52 -13.76 36.40
C ASP A 117 30.21 -14.07 35.63
N GLU A 118 30.10 -13.58 34.39
CA GLU A 118 29.65 -14.32 33.20
C GLU A 118 29.74 -13.43 31.92
N PRO A 119 29.86 -14.04 30.72
CA PRO A 119 30.94 -13.74 29.79
C PRO A 119 30.68 -12.58 28.82
N ALA A 120 31.78 -12.02 28.33
CA ALA A 120 31.81 -11.04 27.25
C ALA A 120 31.09 -11.56 26.00
N ALA A 121 29.87 -11.07 25.75
CA ALA A 121 29.31 -11.06 24.42
C ALA A 121 30.10 -10.03 23.60
N HIS A 122 30.84 -10.54 22.62
CA HIS A 122 31.58 -9.76 21.65
C HIS A 122 30.70 -8.64 21.05
N VAL A 123 31.26 -7.45 21.06
CA VAL A 123 30.87 -6.35 20.19
C VAL A 123 31.17 -6.80 18.76
N GLU A 124 30.17 -7.26 18.03
CA GLU A 124 30.23 -7.38 16.57
C GLU A 124 29.21 -6.42 15.96
N THR A 125 29.73 -5.41 15.27
CA THR A 125 29.10 -4.86 14.05
C THR A 125 30.18 -4.88 12.98
N PRO A 126 29.86 -5.06 11.68
CA PRO A 126 28.53 -5.01 11.04
C PRO A 126 28.18 -6.28 10.25
N ALA A 127 26.90 -6.68 10.23
CA ALA A 127 26.44 -7.70 9.29
C ALA A 127 26.52 -7.13 7.86
N GLU A 128 27.28 -7.80 6.99
CA GLU A 128 27.53 -7.42 5.60
C GLU A 128 26.21 -7.12 4.86
N GLU A 129 26.00 -5.87 4.44
CA GLU A 129 24.97 -5.58 3.42
C GLU A 129 25.35 -6.34 2.14
N VAL A 130 24.38 -6.99 1.49
CA VAL A 130 24.62 -7.65 0.19
C VAL A 130 25.12 -6.60 -0.80
N ASP A 131 26.32 -6.79 -1.36
CA ASP A 131 26.86 -5.91 -2.39
C ASP A 131 26.00 -6.03 -3.65
N ASP A 132 25.35 -4.94 -4.05
CA ASP A 132 24.38 -4.89 -5.14
C ASP A 132 24.68 -3.74 -6.11
N ASP A 133 23.96 -3.68 -7.22
CA ASP A 133 24.26 -2.74 -8.30
C ASP A 133 23.70 -1.33 -8.07
N ARG A 134 23.14 -0.97 -6.91
CA ARG A 134 22.37 0.29 -6.74
C ARG A 134 23.14 1.57 -7.10
N HIS A 135 24.47 1.51 -7.07
CA HIS A 135 25.36 2.63 -7.41
C HIS A 135 25.93 2.56 -8.85
N ASP A 136 25.66 1.49 -9.61
CA ASP A 136 26.12 1.26 -10.99
C ASP A 136 24.95 0.85 -11.90
N ILE A 137 23.88 1.65 -11.89
CA ILE A 137 22.73 1.52 -12.80
C ILE A 137 22.79 2.63 -13.86
N ARG A 138 22.74 2.25 -15.13
CA ARG A 138 22.67 3.15 -16.28
C ARG A 138 21.28 3.11 -16.92
N PRO A 139 20.88 4.13 -17.71
CA PRO A 139 19.52 4.25 -18.26
C PRO A 139 19.02 3.08 -19.12
N ASN A 140 19.90 2.25 -19.66
CA ASN A 140 19.55 1.10 -20.50
C ASN A 140 19.74 -0.25 -19.80
N ASP A 141 20.12 -0.25 -18.53
CA ASP A 141 20.35 -1.49 -17.81
C ASP A 141 19.03 -2.14 -17.41
N ARG A 142 18.97 -3.47 -17.54
CA ARG A 142 17.82 -4.27 -17.10
C ARG A 142 17.90 -4.43 -15.59
N VAL A 143 17.18 -3.61 -14.83
CA VAL A 143 17.18 -3.72 -13.36
C VAL A 143 16.17 -4.77 -12.88
N LEU A 144 16.60 -5.64 -11.95
CA LEU A 144 15.76 -6.56 -11.19
C LEU A 144 15.84 -6.19 -9.70
N LEU A 145 14.69 -6.05 -9.05
CA LEU A 145 14.62 -5.79 -7.61
C LEU A 145 14.38 -7.12 -6.88
N VAL A 146 15.32 -7.50 -6.02
CA VAL A 146 15.24 -8.68 -5.16
C VAL A 146 14.73 -8.25 -3.79
N ILE A 147 13.56 -8.74 -3.38
CA ILE A 147 12.98 -8.45 -2.07
C ILE A 147 13.07 -9.73 -1.22
N GLU A 148 14.10 -9.80 -0.39
CA GLU A 148 14.47 -10.97 0.40
C GLU A 148 15.27 -10.53 1.63
N ASP A 149 14.91 -11.00 2.82
CA ASP A 149 15.58 -10.65 4.08
C ASP A 149 16.76 -11.60 4.41
N ASP A 150 16.76 -12.82 3.88
CA ASP A 150 17.91 -13.73 3.95
C ASP A 150 19.03 -13.29 2.99
N GLN A 151 20.12 -12.78 3.55
CA GLN A 151 21.29 -12.31 2.80
C GLN A 151 21.94 -13.41 1.94
N ALA A 152 22.00 -14.64 2.43
CA ALA A 152 22.63 -15.74 1.70
C ALA A 152 21.79 -16.10 0.47
N PHE A 153 20.47 -16.15 0.63
CA PHE A 153 19.56 -16.41 -0.47
C PHE A 153 19.46 -15.23 -1.45
N ALA A 154 19.49 -13.99 -0.95
CA ALA A 154 19.55 -12.79 -1.79
C ALA A 154 20.79 -12.79 -2.69
N ARG A 155 21.96 -13.21 -2.20
CA ARG A 155 23.19 -13.36 -3.01
C ARG A 155 22.99 -14.37 -4.15
N VAL A 156 22.33 -15.51 -3.89
CA VAL A 156 22.02 -16.50 -4.94
C VAL A 156 21.11 -15.91 -6.02
N LEU A 157 20.11 -15.13 -5.63
CA LEU A 157 19.21 -14.46 -6.59
C LEU A 157 19.92 -13.36 -7.39
N VAL A 158 20.85 -12.62 -6.76
CA VAL A 158 21.70 -11.62 -7.43
C VAL A 158 22.61 -12.28 -8.45
N ASP A 159 23.29 -13.38 -8.08
CA ASP A 159 24.17 -14.12 -8.99
C ASP A 159 23.41 -14.65 -10.22
N GLU A 160 22.20 -15.19 -10.01
CA GLU A 160 21.34 -15.66 -11.10
C GLU A 160 20.84 -14.48 -11.97
N ALA A 161 20.52 -13.34 -11.37
CA ALA A 161 20.13 -12.13 -12.10
C ALA A 161 21.28 -11.65 -12.99
N HIS A 162 22.51 -11.60 -12.46
CA HIS A 162 23.72 -11.22 -13.20
C HIS A 162 24.01 -12.18 -14.34
N ALA A 163 23.87 -13.49 -14.12
CA ALA A 163 24.07 -14.52 -15.16
C ALA A 163 23.15 -14.31 -16.37
N ARG A 164 22.01 -13.65 -16.18
CA ARG A 164 21.02 -13.33 -17.22
C ARG A 164 21.05 -11.88 -17.70
N GLY A 165 22.07 -11.13 -17.30
CA GLY A 165 22.29 -9.75 -17.73
C GLY A 165 21.35 -8.73 -17.09
N PHE A 166 20.76 -9.04 -15.93
CA PHE A 166 20.12 -8.03 -15.09
C PHE A 166 21.15 -7.39 -14.17
N LYS A 167 20.95 -6.11 -13.88
CA LYS A 167 21.49 -5.42 -12.70
C LYS A 167 20.55 -5.70 -11.53
N ALA A 168 21.07 -6.10 -10.37
CA ALA A 168 20.26 -6.50 -9.23
C ALA A 168 20.37 -5.50 -8.09
N VAL A 169 19.24 -5.14 -7.49
CA VAL A 169 19.18 -4.34 -6.25
C VAL A 169 18.42 -5.12 -5.20
N VAL A 170 18.94 -5.16 -3.97
CA VAL A 170 18.37 -5.94 -2.87
C VAL A 170 17.66 -5.04 -1.86
N ALA A 171 16.45 -5.43 -1.49
CA ALA A 171 15.66 -4.83 -0.43
C ALA A 171 15.30 -5.87 0.64
N ALA A 172 15.98 -5.85 1.79
CA ALA A 172 15.70 -6.76 2.90
C ALA A 172 14.42 -6.43 3.70
N ARG A 173 13.77 -5.30 3.39
CA ARG A 173 12.59 -4.80 4.10
C ARG A 173 11.55 -4.30 3.10
N GLY A 174 10.28 -4.59 3.39
CA GLY A 174 9.15 -4.24 2.55
C GLY A 174 8.96 -2.76 2.33
N ALA A 175 9.12 -1.93 3.37
CA ALA A 175 9.01 -0.48 3.24
C ALA A 175 10.07 0.11 2.29
N THR A 176 11.29 -0.46 2.32
CA THR A 176 12.37 -0.07 1.41
C THR A 176 12.09 -0.55 -0.01
N ALA A 177 11.56 -1.77 -0.16
CA ALA A 177 11.21 -2.35 -1.45
C ALA A 177 10.19 -1.51 -2.23
N ILE A 178 9.12 -1.03 -1.57
CA ILE A 178 8.10 -0.16 -2.20
C ILE A 178 8.75 1.14 -2.70
N THR A 179 9.60 1.76 -1.87
CA THR A 179 10.29 3.00 -2.23
C THR A 179 11.21 2.81 -3.43
N LEU A 180 12.01 1.72 -3.42
CA LEU A 180 12.91 1.39 -4.52
C LEU A 180 12.18 1.02 -5.80
N ALA A 181 11.04 0.31 -5.72
CA ALA A 181 10.23 -0.02 -6.89
C ALA A 181 9.73 1.25 -7.60
N GLY A 182 9.29 2.26 -6.85
CA GLY A 182 8.87 3.54 -7.41
C GLY A 182 10.02 4.37 -8.03
N GLN A 183 11.20 4.35 -7.40
CA GLN A 183 12.37 5.12 -7.84
C GLN A 183 13.09 4.48 -9.02
N LEU A 184 13.38 3.18 -8.93
CA LEU A 184 14.16 2.44 -9.92
C LEU A 184 13.31 2.00 -11.11
N ARG A 185 11.99 1.81 -10.91
CA ARG A 185 11.08 1.22 -11.90
C ARG A 185 11.70 -0.04 -12.54
N PRO A 186 11.98 -1.07 -11.72
CA PRO A 186 12.68 -2.26 -12.20
C PRO A 186 11.89 -2.97 -13.29
N HIS A 187 12.60 -3.72 -14.13
CA HIS A 187 12.00 -4.52 -15.20
C HIS A 187 11.35 -5.79 -14.67
N ALA A 188 11.79 -6.28 -13.51
CA ALA A 188 11.26 -7.48 -12.86
C ALA A 188 11.49 -7.42 -11.34
N ILE A 189 10.67 -8.14 -10.58
CA ILE A 189 10.78 -8.24 -9.13
C ILE A 189 10.73 -9.71 -8.72
N THR A 190 11.64 -10.13 -7.84
CA THR A 190 11.48 -11.37 -7.05
C THR A 190 11.09 -11.00 -5.63
N LEU A 191 10.08 -11.64 -5.07
CA LEU A 191 9.46 -11.22 -3.82
C LEU A 191 9.28 -12.37 -2.84
N ASP A 192 9.98 -12.33 -1.70
CA ASP A 192 9.60 -13.14 -0.55
C ASP A 192 8.33 -12.60 0.12
N ILE A 193 7.44 -13.50 0.50
CA ILE A 193 6.24 -13.19 1.27
C ILE A 193 6.55 -12.93 2.74
N ARG A 194 7.58 -13.56 3.31
CA ARG A 194 7.91 -13.45 4.74
C ARG A 194 9.04 -12.46 5.00
N LEU A 195 8.68 -11.18 5.02
CA LEU A 195 9.61 -10.11 5.38
C LEU A 195 9.40 -9.65 6.84
N PRO A 196 10.42 -9.08 7.49
CA PRO A 196 10.39 -8.76 8.91
C PRO A 196 9.45 -7.60 9.29
N ASP A 197 9.12 -6.71 8.35
CA ASP A 197 8.36 -5.47 8.59
C ASP A 197 6.94 -5.51 8.02
N ILE A 198 6.77 -5.96 6.77
CA ILE A 198 5.49 -5.97 6.06
C ILE A 198 5.35 -7.29 5.30
N SER A 199 4.16 -7.91 5.31
CA SER A 199 3.91 -9.08 4.48
C SER A 199 4.14 -8.79 3.00
N GLY A 200 4.88 -9.67 2.29
CA GLY A 200 5.10 -9.52 0.85
C GLY A 200 3.81 -9.53 0.03
N TRP A 201 2.73 -10.17 0.51
CA TRP A 201 1.43 -10.07 -0.13
C TRP A 201 0.89 -8.64 -0.21
N ARG A 202 1.14 -7.83 0.84
CA ARG A 202 0.77 -6.41 0.85
C ARG A 202 1.61 -5.61 -0.14
N ILE A 203 2.90 -5.95 -0.28
CA ILE A 203 3.78 -5.32 -1.27
C ILE A 203 3.29 -5.63 -2.68
N LEU A 204 3.02 -6.91 -2.99
CA LEU A 204 2.47 -7.30 -4.28
C LEU A 204 1.19 -6.52 -4.56
N ASN A 205 0.26 -6.47 -3.60
CA ASN A 205 -0.99 -5.77 -3.76
C ASN A 205 -0.78 -4.28 -4.10
N GLN A 206 0.08 -3.59 -3.35
CA GLN A 206 0.39 -2.18 -3.57
C GLN A 206 1.04 -1.95 -4.95
N LEU A 207 2.00 -2.79 -5.33
CA LEU A 207 2.65 -2.70 -6.64
C LEU A 207 1.63 -2.85 -7.78
N LYS A 208 0.64 -3.74 -7.63
CA LYS A 208 -0.38 -4.02 -8.66
C LYS A 208 -1.52 -3.01 -8.71
N HIS A 209 -1.70 -2.21 -7.68
CA HIS A 209 -2.69 -1.13 -7.64
C HIS A 209 -2.15 0.22 -8.14
N ASP A 210 -0.84 0.44 -8.10
CA ASP A 210 -0.21 1.63 -8.63
C ASP A 210 0.01 1.52 -10.15
N LEU A 211 -0.56 2.46 -10.92
CA LEU A 211 -0.44 2.54 -12.38
C LEU A 211 1.03 2.62 -12.86
N ALA A 212 1.92 3.15 -12.03
CA ALA A 212 3.34 3.26 -12.34
C ALA A 212 4.10 1.93 -12.19
N THR A 213 3.63 0.99 -11.36
CA THR A 213 4.37 -0.26 -11.05
C THR A 213 3.62 -1.54 -11.40
N ARG A 214 2.31 -1.50 -11.63
CA ARG A 214 1.48 -2.72 -11.77
C ARG A 214 1.86 -3.65 -12.91
N HIS A 215 2.41 -3.06 -13.97
CA HIS A 215 2.89 -3.77 -15.14
C HIS A 215 4.16 -4.58 -14.85
N ILE A 216 4.92 -4.24 -13.80
CA ILE A 216 6.19 -4.93 -13.51
C ILE A 216 5.88 -6.39 -13.16
N PRO A 217 6.48 -7.38 -13.86
CA PRO A 217 6.31 -8.78 -13.54
C PRO A 217 6.95 -9.10 -12.18
N VAL A 218 6.15 -9.72 -11.31
CA VAL A 218 6.58 -10.12 -9.96
C VAL A 218 6.55 -11.64 -9.89
N HIS A 219 7.68 -12.26 -9.55
CA HIS A 219 7.74 -13.67 -9.21
C HIS A 219 7.76 -13.81 -7.69
N VAL A 220 6.75 -14.47 -7.14
CA VAL A 220 6.63 -14.66 -5.69
C VAL A 220 7.41 -15.89 -5.27
N ILE A 221 8.18 -15.79 -4.21
CA ILE A 221 8.88 -16.90 -3.58
C ILE A 221 8.28 -17.07 -2.17
N SER A 222 7.70 -18.23 -1.87
CA SER A 222 7.02 -18.49 -0.60
C SER A 222 7.40 -19.85 -0.06
N ALA A 223 7.43 -20.09 1.26
CA ALA A 223 7.66 -21.45 1.77
C ALA A 223 6.40 -22.28 2.07
N HIS A 224 5.18 -21.78 1.81
CA HIS A 224 3.91 -22.53 2.00
C HIS A 224 2.90 -22.30 0.85
N GLU A 225 2.00 -23.28 0.68
CA GLU A 225 1.07 -23.57 -0.44
C GLU A 225 -0.07 -22.56 -0.69
N GLU A 226 0.11 -21.26 -0.39
CA GLU A 226 -0.87 -20.22 -0.78
C GLU A 226 -0.68 -19.81 -2.27
N LEU A 227 -0.59 -20.80 -3.16
CA LEU A 227 -0.34 -20.62 -4.59
C LEU A 227 -1.50 -19.90 -5.29
N GLU A 228 -2.74 -20.19 -4.90
CA GLU A 228 -3.94 -19.61 -5.52
C GLU A 228 -3.98 -18.08 -5.38
N HIS A 229 -3.41 -17.56 -4.28
CA HIS A 229 -3.51 -16.17 -3.88
C HIS A 229 -2.57 -15.22 -4.63
N GLY A 230 -1.45 -15.71 -5.18
CA GLY A 230 -0.48 -14.85 -5.86
C GLY A 230 -0.80 -14.60 -7.32
N LEU A 231 -1.19 -15.65 -8.05
CA LEU A 231 -1.55 -15.53 -9.46
C LEU A 231 -2.83 -14.70 -9.63
N ALA A 232 -3.85 -14.93 -8.80
CA ALA A 232 -5.06 -14.12 -8.78
C ALA A 232 -4.79 -12.63 -8.47
N ARG A 233 -3.66 -12.31 -7.83
CA ARG A 233 -3.24 -10.93 -7.53
C ARG A 233 -2.25 -10.36 -8.55
N GLY A 234 -2.08 -10.99 -9.71
CA GLY A 234 -1.25 -10.49 -10.81
C GLY A 234 0.25 -10.78 -10.67
N ALA A 235 0.65 -11.73 -9.81
CA ALA A 235 1.98 -12.30 -9.89
C ALA A 235 2.16 -13.06 -11.21
N LEU A 236 3.36 -12.98 -11.79
CA LEU A 236 3.70 -13.71 -13.02
C LEU A 236 3.86 -15.22 -12.75
N GLY A 237 4.32 -15.56 -11.56
CA GLY A 237 4.60 -16.93 -11.16
C GLY A 237 4.89 -17.01 -9.66
N ILE A 238 4.83 -18.22 -9.15
CA ILE A 238 5.10 -18.52 -7.75
C ILE A 238 6.05 -19.71 -7.70
N ALA A 239 7.05 -19.64 -6.83
CA ALA A 239 7.94 -20.75 -6.55
C ALA A 239 7.99 -21.03 -5.05
N VAL A 240 7.98 -22.31 -4.70
CA VAL A 240 7.88 -22.76 -3.31
C VAL A 240 9.27 -23.08 -2.75
N LYS A 241 9.64 -22.49 -1.60
CA LYS A 241 10.86 -22.83 -0.86
C LYS A 241 10.68 -24.23 -0.20
N PRO A 242 11.71 -25.11 -0.20
CA PRO A 242 13.08 -24.87 -0.66
C PRO A 242 13.19 -24.89 -2.19
N LEU A 243 13.78 -23.84 -2.75
CA LEU A 243 13.94 -23.73 -4.19
C LEU A 243 15.10 -24.58 -4.67
N THR A 244 14.84 -25.46 -5.63
CA THR A 244 15.88 -26.10 -6.42
C THR A 244 16.48 -25.10 -7.41
N ARG A 245 17.70 -25.35 -7.89
CA ARG A 245 18.32 -24.54 -8.94
C ARG A 245 17.40 -24.43 -10.17
N ASP A 246 16.77 -25.53 -10.56
CA ASP A 246 15.83 -25.59 -11.68
C ASP A 246 14.58 -24.70 -11.47
N ALA A 247 14.09 -24.60 -10.22
CA ALA A 247 12.94 -23.75 -9.90
C ALA A 247 13.31 -22.26 -10.00
N ILE A 248 14.51 -21.87 -9.54
CA ILE A 248 15.03 -20.51 -9.71
C ILE A 248 15.20 -20.21 -11.20
N GLU A 249 15.85 -21.10 -11.94
CA GLU A 249 16.03 -20.97 -13.39
C GLU A 249 14.69 -20.79 -14.10
N THR A 250 13.69 -21.61 -13.79
CA THR A 250 12.34 -21.50 -14.36
C THR A 250 11.68 -20.15 -14.05
N ALA A 251 11.83 -19.66 -12.81
CA ALA A 251 11.31 -18.36 -12.39
C ALA A 251 11.92 -17.21 -13.21
N PHE A 252 13.24 -17.23 -13.38
CA PHE A 252 13.95 -16.20 -14.16
C PHE A 252 13.69 -16.31 -15.66
N VAL A 253 13.58 -17.51 -16.23
CA VAL A 253 13.15 -17.70 -17.64
C VAL A 253 11.78 -17.05 -17.84
N ARG A 254 10.81 -17.26 -16.93
CA ARG A 254 9.49 -16.63 -17.03
C ARG A 254 9.58 -15.11 -16.98
N LEU A 255 10.35 -14.56 -16.03
CA LEU A 255 10.55 -13.10 -15.93
C LEU A 255 11.19 -12.53 -17.20
N GLU A 256 12.22 -13.20 -17.71
CA GLU A 256 12.91 -12.81 -18.92
C GLU A 256 12.00 -12.87 -20.16
N ASP A 257 11.26 -13.96 -20.36
CA ASP A 257 10.27 -14.11 -21.42
C ASP A 257 9.24 -12.96 -21.38
N CYS A 258 8.83 -12.56 -20.17
CA CYS A 258 7.91 -11.46 -19.98
C CYS A 258 8.53 -10.10 -20.33
N VAL A 259 9.79 -9.86 -19.93
CA VAL A 259 10.48 -8.57 -20.19
C VAL A 259 10.90 -8.43 -21.66
N ASN A 260 11.39 -9.50 -22.29
CA ASN A 260 12.00 -9.45 -23.62
C ASN A 260 10.99 -9.50 -24.76
N ARG A 261 9.77 -9.97 -24.52
CA ARG A 261 8.72 -10.06 -25.56
C ARG A 261 7.79 -8.85 -25.49
N PRO A 262 7.94 -7.85 -26.38
CA PRO A 262 7.12 -6.65 -26.36
C PRO A 262 5.67 -6.90 -26.79
N VAL A 263 5.45 -7.93 -27.63
CA VAL A 263 4.12 -8.35 -28.08
C VAL A 263 3.70 -9.61 -27.33
N LYS A 264 2.53 -9.54 -26.69
CA LYS A 264 1.91 -10.67 -25.98
C LYS A 264 0.82 -11.32 -26.81
N ASN A 265 0.59 -12.62 -26.63
CA ASN A 265 -0.45 -13.35 -27.33
C ASN A 265 -1.65 -13.59 -26.41
N LEU A 266 -2.83 -13.13 -26.83
CA LEU A 266 -4.10 -13.31 -26.12
C LEU A 266 -5.01 -14.24 -26.92
N LEU A 267 -5.50 -15.31 -26.30
CA LEU A 267 -6.57 -16.12 -26.86
C LEU A 267 -7.92 -15.58 -26.38
N LEU A 268 -8.80 -15.16 -27.30
CA LEU A 268 -10.15 -14.72 -26.98
C LEU A 268 -11.16 -15.73 -27.52
N ILE A 269 -11.89 -16.39 -26.64
CA ILE A 269 -12.96 -17.33 -26.97
C ILE A 269 -14.29 -16.65 -26.67
N GLU A 270 -14.96 -16.15 -27.71
CA GLU A 270 -16.20 -15.37 -27.62
C GLU A 270 -17.13 -15.75 -28.78
N GLY A 271 -18.33 -16.21 -28.45
CA GLY A 271 -19.31 -16.72 -29.41
C GLY A 271 -20.04 -15.61 -30.18
N ASP A 272 -20.22 -14.44 -29.57
CA ASP A 272 -20.86 -13.30 -30.22
C ASP A 272 -19.86 -12.52 -31.10
N GLN A 273 -20.13 -12.46 -32.40
CA GLN A 273 -19.23 -11.81 -33.35
C GLN A 273 -19.02 -10.32 -33.06
N VAL A 274 -20.09 -9.59 -32.70
CA VAL A 274 -20.03 -8.13 -32.49
C VAL A 274 -19.23 -7.83 -31.23
N GLN A 275 -19.47 -8.59 -30.16
CA GLN A 275 -18.73 -8.49 -28.92
C GLN A 275 -17.26 -8.85 -29.12
N ARG A 276 -16.97 -9.95 -29.82
CA ARG A 276 -15.61 -10.38 -30.15
C ARG A 276 -14.83 -9.31 -30.89
N GLU A 277 -15.39 -8.72 -31.95
CA GLU A 277 -14.75 -7.63 -32.71
C GLU A 277 -14.46 -6.41 -31.83
N ARG A 278 -15.43 -6.01 -30.98
CA ARG A 278 -15.27 -4.91 -30.04
C ARG A 278 -14.15 -5.16 -29.01
N LEU A 279 -14.07 -6.38 -28.47
CA LEU A 279 -13.04 -6.75 -27.50
C LEU A 279 -11.64 -6.80 -28.13
N VAL A 280 -11.54 -7.33 -29.36
CA VAL A 280 -10.29 -7.33 -30.13
C VAL A 280 -9.79 -5.90 -30.37
N GLU A 281 -10.68 -4.97 -30.73
CA GLU A 281 -10.31 -3.56 -30.94
C GLU A 281 -9.87 -2.85 -29.65
N LEU A 282 -10.59 -3.09 -28.55
CA LEU A 282 -10.31 -2.48 -27.26
C LEU A 282 -8.94 -2.92 -26.72
N ILE A 283 -8.70 -4.23 -26.72
CA ILE A 283 -7.49 -4.84 -26.16
C ILE A 283 -6.29 -4.68 -27.11
N GLY A 284 -6.51 -4.89 -28.41
CA GLY A 284 -5.49 -4.87 -29.45
C GLY A 284 -4.97 -3.46 -29.75
N ASN A 285 -3.68 -3.22 -29.51
CA ASN A 285 -3.06 -1.89 -29.66
C ASN A 285 -1.60 -1.93 -30.17
N GLY A 286 -1.16 -3.05 -30.74
CA GLY A 286 0.21 -3.26 -31.21
C GLY A 286 1.15 -3.91 -30.20
N ASP A 287 0.81 -3.94 -28.90
CA ASP A 287 1.54 -4.69 -27.86
C ASP A 287 0.87 -6.02 -27.47
N VAL A 288 -0.33 -6.28 -28.00
CA VAL A 288 -1.03 -7.57 -27.89
C VAL A 288 -1.49 -8.02 -29.27
N HIS A 289 -1.18 -9.27 -29.61
CA HIS A 289 -1.77 -10.02 -30.71
C HIS A 289 -2.92 -10.88 -30.16
N THR A 290 -4.14 -10.62 -30.62
CA THR A 290 -5.32 -11.36 -30.17
C THR A 290 -5.75 -12.39 -31.21
N THR A 291 -5.70 -13.66 -30.84
CA THR A 291 -6.28 -14.77 -31.61
C THR A 291 -7.71 -14.96 -31.14
N ALA A 292 -8.68 -14.50 -31.94
CA ALA A 292 -10.09 -14.53 -31.58
C ALA A 292 -10.82 -15.66 -32.29
N VAL A 293 -11.49 -16.52 -31.52
CA VAL A 293 -12.17 -17.74 -31.97
C VAL A 293 -13.61 -17.76 -31.45
N ALA A 294 -14.52 -18.43 -32.16
CA ALA A 294 -15.94 -18.48 -31.80
C ALA A 294 -16.31 -19.72 -30.97
N THR A 295 -15.47 -20.77 -31.00
CA THR A 295 -15.83 -22.09 -30.49
C THR A 295 -14.70 -22.71 -29.68
N ALA A 296 -15.04 -23.62 -28.78
CA ALA A 296 -14.08 -24.41 -28.01
C ALA A 296 -13.16 -25.23 -28.93
N SER A 297 -13.70 -25.73 -30.05
CA SER A 297 -12.92 -26.51 -31.01
C SER A 297 -11.86 -25.68 -31.76
N GLU A 298 -12.19 -24.46 -32.17
CA GLU A 298 -11.22 -23.53 -32.78
C GLU A 298 -10.14 -23.10 -31.80
N ALA A 299 -10.51 -22.90 -30.53
CA ALA A 299 -9.56 -22.57 -29.46
C ALA A 299 -8.48 -23.65 -29.33
N ARG A 300 -8.88 -24.93 -29.32
CA ARG A 300 -7.94 -26.07 -29.23
C ARG A 300 -7.02 -26.16 -30.44
N ALA A 301 -7.54 -25.95 -31.65
CA ALA A 301 -6.73 -25.94 -32.85
C ALA A 301 -5.66 -24.83 -32.81
N SER A 302 -6.00 -23.68 -32.23
CA SER A 302 -5.10 -22.52 -32.13
C SER A 302 -3.98 -22.70 -31.11
N LEU A 303 -4.19 -23.51 -30.05
CA LEU A 303 -3.18 -23.77 -29.03
C LEU A 303 -1.98 -24.56 -29.56
N GLY A 304 -2.21 -25.51 -30.47
CA GLY A 304 -1.12 -26.31 -31.05
C GLY A 304 -0.18 -25.51 -31.95
N ASP A 305 -0.68 -24.43 -32.54
CA ASP A 305 0.07 -23.62 -33.52
C ASP A 305 0.77 -22.41 -32.87
N GLN A 306 0.30 -21.93 -31.72
CA GLN A 306 0.75 -20.66 -31.14
C GLN A 306 0.77 -20.67 -29.61
N ARG A 307 1.84 -20.07 -29.06
CA ARG A 307 1.98 -19.83 -27.62
C ARG A 307 0.96 -18.78 -27.15
N VAL A 308 0.26 -19.06 -26.05
CA VAL A 308 -0.71 -18.15 -25.43
C VAL A 308 -0.15 -17.60 -24.12
N ASP A 309 -0.19 -16.27 -23.94
CA ASP A 309 0.26 -15.61 -22.71
C ASP A 309 -0.90 -15.34 -21.74
N CYS A 310 -2.13 -15.18 -22.24
CA CYS A 310 -3.37 -15.09 -21.46
C CYS A 310 -4.56 -15.56 -22.31
N ALA A 311 -5.59 -16.12 -21.67
CA ALA A 311 -6.85 -16.47 -22.32
C ALA A 311 -8.04 -15.73 -21.69
N VAL A 312 -9.01 -15.35 -22.53
CA VAL A 312 -10.32 -14.84 -22.13
C VAL A 312 -11.37 -15.80 -22.66
N VAL A 313 -12.24 -16.30 -21.78
CA VAL A 313 -13.22 -17.33 -22.10
C VAL A 313 -14.62 -16.86 -21.73
N ASP A 314 -15.51 -16.81 -22.72
CA ASP A 314 -16.95 -16.70 -22.48
C ASP A 314 -17.54 -18.06 -22.06
N LEU A 315 -18.51 -18.03 -21.13
CA LEU A 315 -19.23 -19.22 -20.69
C LEU A 315 -20.47 -19.51 -21.55
N GLY A 316 -20.86 -18.60 -22.45
CA GLY A 316 -22.01 -18.72 -23.34
C GLY A 316 -21.76 -19.49 -24.65
N LEU A 317 -20.71 -20.31 -24.72
CA LEU A 317 -20.34 -21.02 -25.95
C LEU A 317 -21.41 -22.06 -26.35
N ALA A 318 -21.65 -22.17 -27.66
CA ALA A 318 -22.70 -23.04 -28.20
C ALA A 318 -22.27 -24.51 -28.36
N ASP A 319 -20.97 -24.81 -28.40
CA ASP A 319 -20.43 -26.12 -28.78
C ASP A 319 -19.98 -27.00 -27.60
N GLU A 320 -19.70 -26.43 -26.44
CA GLU A 320 -19.19 -27.16 -25.27
C GLU A 320 -19.52 -26.41 -23.95
N ASP A 321 -19.63 -27.15 -22.84
CA ASP A 321 -19.69 -26.53 -21.52
C ASP A 321 -18.36 -25.85 -21.17
N ALA A 322 -18.42 -24.57 -20.84
CA ALA A 322 -17.22 -23.77 -20.66
C ALA A 322 -16.42 -24.13 -19.39
N VAL A 323 -17.03 -24.75 -18.38
CA VAL A 323 -16.28 -25.24 -17.20
C VAL A 323 -15.44 -26.45 -17.59
N GLU A 324 -15.98 -27.36 -18.41
CA GLU A 324 -15.21 -28.47 -18.98
C GLU A 324 -14.11 -28.01 -19.94
N LEU A 325 -14.39 -26.96 -20.71
CA LEU A 325 -13.39 -26.33 -21.57
C LEU A 325 -12.23 -25.79 -20.73
N ILE A 326 -12.51 -25.04 -19.66
CA ILE A 326 -11.48 -24.46 -18.79
C ILE A 326 -10.62 -25.55 -18.13
N ASP A 327 -11.24 -26.62 -17.59
CA ASP A 327 -10.51 -27.75 -17.02
C ASP A 327 -9.60 -28.43 -18.06
N ARG A 328 -10.07 -28.57 -19.32
CA ARG A 328 -9.24 -29.09 -20.41
C ARG A 328 -8.11 -28.15 -20.81
N LEU A 329 -8.38 -26.86 -21.00
CA LEU A 329 -7.38 -25.85 -21.34
C LEU A 329 -6.26 -25.80 -20.30
N ARG A 330 -6.57 -25.99 -19.01
CA ARG A 330 -5.59 -26.03 -17.92
C ARG A 330 -4.68 -27.27 -17.95
N ARG A 331 -5.10 -28.36 -18.60
CA ARG A 331 -4.27 -29.56 -18.78
C ARG A 331 -3.34 -29.46 -19.98
N GLU A 332 -3.58 -28.52 -20.89
CA GLU A 332 -2.72 -28.27 -22.05
C GLU A 332 -1.43 -27.54 -21.62
N VAL A 333 -0.30 -27.95 -22.20
CA VAL A 333 1.03 -27.42 -21.83
C VAL A 333 1.16 -25.92 -22.11
N ASP A 334 0.52 -25.43 -23.16
CA ASP A 334 0.61 -24.02 -23.57
C ASP A 334 -0.15 -23.06 -22.67
N LEU A 335 -1.18 -23.53 -21.97
CA LEU A 335 -2.05 -22.70 -21.14
C LEU A 335 -1.98 -23.02 -19.64
N GLY A 336 -1.34 -24.12 -19.23
CA GLY A 336 -1.28 -24.65 -17.87
C GLY A 336 -1.37 -23.60 -16.76
N ASP A 337 -0.30 -22.85 -16.53
CA ASP A 337 -0.24 -21.81 -15.50
C ASP A 337 -0.61 -20.40 -16.00
N ARG A 338 -0.98 -20.25 -17.28
CA ARG A 338 -1.19 -18.94 -17.89
C ARG A 338 -2.47 -18.29 -17.34
N PRO A 339 -2.53 -16.96 -17.24
CA PRO A 339 -3.74 -16.27 -16.83
C PRO A 339 -4.95 -16.59 -17.72
N LEU A 340 -6.06 -16.98 -17.09
CA LEU A 340 -7.34 -17.25 -17.70
C LEU A 340 -8.40 -16.38 -17.02
N ILE A 341 -9.06 -15.54 -17.81
CA ILE A 341 -10.12 -14.64 -17.37
C ILE A 341 -11.43 -15.17 -17.93
N VAL A 342 -12.44 -15.29 -17.07
CA VAL A 342 -13.79 -15.61 -17.51
C VAL A 342 -14.56 -14.32 -17.73
N TYR A 343 -15.19 -14.17 -18.89
CA TYR A 343 -15.97 -12.99 -19.24
C TYR A 343 -17.33 -13.45 -19.75
N THR A 344 -18.37 -13.33 -18.92
CA THR A 344 -19.65 -14.01 -19.17
C THR A 344 -20.86 -13.12 -18.91
N ALA A 345 -21.88 -13.20 -19.75
CA ALA A 345 -23.19 -12.60 -19.48
C ALA A 345 -24.08 -13.45 -18.57
N ARG A 346 -23.70 -14.73 -18.35
CA ARG A 346 -24.44 -15.68 -17.51
C ARG A 346 -24.10 -15.46 -16.04
N GLU A 347 -25.12 -15.34 -15.20
CA GLU A 347 -24.96 -15.40 -13.75
C GLU A 347 -24.48 -16.79 -13.34
N LEU A 348 -23.46 -16.83 -12.48
CA LEU A 348 -22.87 -18.07 -12.00
C LEU A 348 -23.46 -18.44 -10.65
N THR A 349 -23.86 -19.71 -10.51
CA THR A 349 -24.24 -20.25 -9.21
C THR A 349 -23.01 -20.32 -8.28
N PRO A 350 -23.19 -20.30 -6.94
CA PRO A 350 -22.08 -20.44 -6.01
C PRO A 350 -21.23 -21.70 -6.26
N GLN A 351 -21.86 -22.82 -6.63
CA GLN A 351 -21.18 -24.07 -6.95
C GLN A 351 -20.29 -23.96 -8.20
N GLU A 352 -20.75 -23.25 -9.23
CA GLU A 352 -19.94 -23.02 -10.44
C GLU A 352 -18.79 -22.07 -10.16
N GLN A 353 -19.01 -21.02 -9.37
CA GLN A 353 -17.93 -20.13 -8.95
C GLN A 353 -16.84 -20.88 -8.19
N ASP A 354 -17.21 -21.74 -7.23
CA ASP A 354 -16.25 -22.53 -6.46
C ASP A 354 -15.49 -23.54 -7.33
N ARG A 355 -16.12 -24.06 -8.39
CA ARG A 355 -15.44 -24.91 -9.39
C ARG A 355 -14.49 -24.14 -10.30
N LEU A 356 -14.78 -22.87 -10.60
CA LEU A 356 -13.98 -22.04 -11.50
C LEU A 356 -12.81 -21.35 -10.79
N LYS A 357 -12.98 -20.96 -9.51
CA LYS A 357 -11.96 -20.25 -8.71
C LYS A 357 -10.54 -20.83 -8.80
N PRO A 358 -10.32 -22.16 -8.76
CA PRO A 358 -8.97 -22.72 -8.84
C PRO A 358 -8.30 -22.52 -10.21
N PHE A 359 -9.11 -22.33 -11.26
CA PHE A 359 -8.67 -22.34 -12.65
C PHE A 359 -8.76 -20.97 -13.33
N THR A 360 -9.21 -19.92 -12.64
CA THR A 360 -9.40 -18.60 -13.23
C THR A 360 -8.78 -17.53 -12.34
N GLN A 361 -8.19 -16.52 -12.95
CA GLN A 361 -7.59 -15.40 -12.24
C GLN A 361 -8.61 -14.31 -11.94
N SER A 362 -9.63 -14.16 -12.81
CA SER A 362 -10.70 -13.20 -12.63
C SER A 362 -11.96 -13.69 -13.35
N ILE A 363 -13.14 -13.35 -12.79
CA ILE A 363 -14.45 -13.62 -13.38
C ILE A 363 -15.17 -12.29 -13.50
N ILE A 364 -15.51 -11.90 -14.72
CA ILE A 364 -16.13 -10.63 -15.07
C ILE A 364 -17.53 -10.90 -15.60
N LEU A 365 -18.54 -10.35 -14.92
CA LEU A 365 -19.91 -10.38 -15.40
C LEU A 365 -20.13 -9.27 -16.43
N ASN A 366 -20.70 -9.64 -17.58
CA ASN A 366 -20.94 -8.73 -18.68
C ASN A 366 -21.98 -7.68 -18.28
N GLY A 367 -21.55 -6.42 -18.27
CA GLY A 367 -22.30 -5.24 -17.86
C GLY A 367 -21.71 -3.99 -18.51
N PRO A 368 -22.23 -2.79 -18.19
CA PRO A 368 -21.85 -1.55 -18.88
C PRO A 368 -20.34 -1.26 -18.86
N GLU A 369 -19.68 -1.51 -17.73
CA GLU A 369 -18.25 -1.27 -17.50
C GLU A 369 -17.39 -2.53 -17.72
N ALA A 370 -18.01 -3.68 -18.00
CA ALA A 370 -17.32 -4.96 -18.09
C ALA A 370 -16.22 -5.00 -19.18
N PRO A 371 -16.39 -4.38 -20.37
CA PRO A 371 -15.31 -4.31 -21.36
C PRO A 371 -14.09 -3.53 -20.85
N GLU A 372 -14.30 -2.42 -20.13
CA GLU A 372 -13.20 -1.62 -19.58
C GLU A 372 -12.50 -2.37 -18.44
N ARG A 373 -13.25 -3.10 -17.60
CA ARG A 373 -12.68 -4.00 -16.58
C ARG A 373 -11.89 -5.15 -17.19
N LEU A 374 -12.39 -5.76 -18.27
CA LEU A 374 -11.65 -6.81 -18.99
C LEU A 374 -10.34 -6.26 -19.59
N PHE A 375 -10.39 -5.03 -20.13
CA PHE A 375 -9.19 -4.34 -20.59
C PHE A 375 -8.18 -4.12 -19.45
N ASP A 376 -8.65 -3.73 -18.27
CA ASP A 376 -7.81 -3.56 -17.08
C ASP A 376 -7.16 -4.88 -16.60
N GLU A 377 -7.94 -5.94 -16.50
CA GLU A 377 -7.47 -7.27 -16.08
C GLU A 377 -6.46 -7.85 -17.08
N THR A 378 -6.76 -7.77 -18.37
CA THR A 378 -5.81 -8.20 -19.41
C THR A 378 -4.55 -7.34 -19.41
N ALA A 379 -4.63 -6.04 -19.10
CA ALA A 379 -3.44 -5.20 -18.92
C ALA A 379 -2.57 -5.63 -17.75
N LEU A 380 -3.19 -6.01 -16.63
CA LEU A 380 -2.51 -6.51 -15.44
C LEU A 380 -1.81 -7.85 -15.71
N PHE A 381 -2.52 -8.85 -16.20
CA PHE A 381 -2.01 -10.22 -16.38
C PHE A 381 -1.05 -10.37 -17.56
N LEU A 382 -1.16 -9.51 -18.57
CA LEU A 382 -0.18 -9.43 -19.67
C LEU A 382 1.01 -8.53 -19.34
N HIS A 383 1.05 -7.93 -18.14
CA HIS A 383 2.14 -7.07 -17.69
C HIS A 383 2.41 -5.87 -18.62
N ARG A 384 1.32 -5.24 -19.08
CA ARG A 384 1.40 -4.17 -20.10
C ARG A 384 1.69 -2.82 -19.45
N ALA A 385 2.77 -2.17 -19.91
CA ALA A 385 3.17 -0.87 -19.40
C ALA A 385 2.21 0.24 -19.85
N ILE A 386 1.37 0.71 -18.94
CA ILE A 386 0.35 1.76 -19.17
C ILE A 386 0.95 3.04 -19.78
N MET A 387 2.17 3.40 -19.38
CA MET A 387 2.85 4.58 -19.92
C MET A 387 3.22 4.44 -21.40
N ARG A 388 3.34 3.22 -21.93
CA ARG A 388 3.61 2.95 -23.36
C ARG A 388 2.34 2.88 -24.20
N MET A 389 1.17 2.82 -23.56
CA MET A 389 -0.12 2.76 -24.26
C MET A 389 -0.50 4.11 -24.89
N PRO A 390 -1.30 4.11 -25.97
CA PRO A 390 -1.91 5.32 -26.50
C PRO A 390 -2.76 6.04 -25.45
N GLU A 391 -2.83 7.36 -25.55
CA GLU A 391 -3.49 8.22 -24.56
C GLU A 391 -4.96 7.84 -24.33
N SER A 392 -5.70 7.48 -25.38
CA SER A 392 -7.10 7.04 -25.28
C SER A 392 -7.27 5.83 -24.36
N ARG A 393 -6.38 4.84 -24.45
CA ARG A 393 -6.39 3.63 -23.62
C ARG A 393 -5.90 3.91 -22.20
N ARG A 394 -4.86 4.76 -22.07
CA ARG A 394 -4.36 5.19 -20.77
C ARG A 394 -5.47 5.86 -19.94
N ARG A 395 -6.23 6.77 -20.55
CA ARG A 395 -7.35 7.47 -19.89
C ARG A 395 -8.45 6.52 -19.41
N ILE A 396 -8.68 5.39 -20.08
CA ILE A 396 -9.64 4.37 -19.60
C ILE A 396 -9.15 3.82 -18.27
N LEU A 397 -7.89 3.36 -18.20
CA LEU A 397 -7.31 2.80 -16.99
C LEU A 397 -7.16 3.84 -15.86
N GLU A 398 -6.78 5.07 -16.18
CA GLU A 398 -6.72 6.17 -15.20
C GLU A 398 -8.09 6.43 -14.57
N ARG A 399 -9.18 6.40 -15.33
CA ARG A 399 -10.54 6.56 -14.79
C ARG A 399 -10.96 5.39 -13.92
N LEU A 400 -10.69 4.15 -14.33
CA LEU A 400 -10.99 2.96 -13.53
C LEU A 400 -10.22 2.91 -12.21
N HIS A 401 -9.02 3.50 -12.19
CA HIS A 401 -8.16 3.57 -11.01
C HIS A 401 -8.25 4.92 -10.28
N ASP A 402 -9.12 5.84 -10.72
CA ASP A 402 -9.33 7.10 -10.03
C ASP A 402 -10.08 6.83 -8.73
N VAL A 403 -9.32 6.85 -7.63
CA VAL A 403 -9.81 6.62 -6.28
C VAL A 403 -10.96 7.58 -5.94
N ASN A 404 -10.94 8.80 -6.49
CA ASN A 404 -12.05 9.74 -6.31
C ASN A 404 -13.31 9.26 -7.01
N ALA A 405 -13.21 8.70 -8.22
CA ALA A 405 -14.38 8.23 -8.97
C ALA A 405 -15.05 7.00 -8.33
N THR A 406 -14.26 6.07 -7.77
CA THR A 406 -14.80 4.86 -7.11
C THR A 406 -15.47 5.18 -5.76
N LEU A 407 -14.89 6.10 -4.98
CA LEU A 407 -15.35 6.40 -3.63
C LEU A 407 -16.33 7.59 -3.57
N ALA A 408 -16.42 8.39 -4.63
CA ALA A 408 -17.33 9.52 -4.68
C ALA A 408 -18.79 9.12 -4.45
N GLY A 409 -19.44 9.81 -3.50
CA GLY A 409 -20.85 9.61 -3.17
C GLY A 409 -21.13 8.38 -2.31
N LYS A 410 -20.14 7.51 -2.05
CA LYS A 410 -20.28 6.40 -1.10
C LYS A 410 -20.39 6.94 0.32
N LYS A 411 -21.11 6.24 1.20
CA LYS A 411 -21.32 6.61 2.60
C LYS A 411 -20.68 5.58 3.52
N VAL A 412 -19.71 6.01 4.33
CA VAL A 412 -18.96 5.14 5.24
C VAL A 412 -19.28 5.50 6.69
N LEU A 413 -19.62 4.49 7.50
CA LEU A 413 -19.76 4.63 8.95
C LEU A 413 -18.41 4.39 9.62
N LEU A 414 -17.87 5.40 10.29
CA LEU A 414 -16.64 5.34 11.06
C LEU A 414 -16.94 5.23 12.55
N VAL A 415 -16.41 4.19 13.19
CA VAL A 415 -16.63 3.90 14.61
C VAL A 415 -15.29 3.90 15.34
N ASP A 416 -15.06 4.87 16.21
CA ASP A 416 -13.83 5.02 17.01
C ASP A 416 -14.18 5.86 18.25
N ASP A 417 -13.68 5.51 19.44
CA ASP A 417 -13.98 6.25 20.66
C ASP A 417 -13.14 7.54 20.80
N ASP A 418 -12.06 7.66 20.03
CA ASP A 418 -11.23 8.85 20.00
C ASP A 418 -11.65 9.82 18.89
N ILE A 419 -12.25 10.94 19.30
CA ILE A 419 -12.67 12.04 18.43
C ILE A 419 -11.54 12.52 17.49
N ARG A 420 -10.26 12.39 17.88
CA ARG A 420 -9.13 12.76 17.03
C ARG A 420 -8.98 11.82 15.84
N ASN A 421 -9.17 10.52 16.05
CA ASN A 421 -9.13 9.52 14.98
C ASN A 421 -10.31 9.72 14.04
N ILE A 422 -11.51 9.95 14.60
CA ILE A 422 -12.70 10.32 13.82
C ILE A 422 -12.38 11.51 12.91
N TYR A 423 -11.90 12.62 13.48
CA TYR A 423 -11.63 13.84 12.71
C TYR A 423 -10.56 13.63 11.62
N ALA A 424 -9.47 12.93 11.95
CA ALA A 424 -8.40 12.63 11.01
C ALA A 424 -8.92 11.78 9.84
N MET A 425 -9.73 10.77 10.13
CA MET A 425 -10.22 9.85 9.10
C MET A 425 -11.35 10.43 8.27
N THR A 426 -12.26 11.18 8.88
CA THR A 426 -13.25 11.99 8.15
C THR A 426 -12.55 12.92 7.17
N SER A 427 -11.52 13.66 7.61
CA SER A 427 -10.77 14.58 6.75
C SER A 427 -10.07 13.90 5.57
N VAL A 428 -9.67 12.63 5.73
CA VAL A 428 -9.07 11.84 4.65
C VAL A 428 -10.14 11.38 3.67
N LEU A 429 -11.23 10.78 4.16
CA LEU A 429 -12.28 10.20 3.33
C LEU A 429 -13.08 11.27 2.56
N GLU A 430 -13.36 12.41 3.17
CA GLU A 430 -14.08 13.52 2.52
C GLU A 430 -13.31 14.11 1.32
N ARG A 431 -11.97 14.02 1.29
CA ARG A 431 -11.15 14.42 0.12
C ARG A 431 -11.45 13.58 -1.12
N TYR A 432 -11.94 12.36 -0.92
CA TYR A 432 -12.35 11.43 -1.97
C TYR A 432 -13.87 11.44 -2.18
N ASN A 433 -14.56 12.52 -1.75
CA ASN A 433 -16.00 12.69 -1.88
C ASN A 433 -16.85 11.59 -1.20
N VAL A 434 -16.29 10.92 -0.19
CA VAL A 434 -17.02 9.98 0.68
C VAL A 434 -17.82 10.77 1.71
N THR A 435 -19.08 10.39 1.92
CA THR A 435 -19.88 10.90 3.03
C THR A 435 -19.57 10.08 4.28
N VAL A 436 -19.01 10.70 5.32
CA VAL A 436 -18.68 9.99 6.57
C VAL A 436 -19.78 10.22 7.60
N VAL A 437 -20.28 9.12 8.16
CA VAL A 437 -21.11 9.12 9.37
C VAL A 437 -20.23 8.61 10.50
N SER A 438 -20.18 9.29 11.64
CA SER A 438 -19.33 8.90 12.78
C SER A 438 -20.15 8.37 13.95
N ALA A 439 -19.60 7.40 14.68
CA ALA A 439 -20.10 6.92 15.96
C ALA A 439 -18.94 6.79 16.95
N GLU A 440 -19.17 7.15 18.22
CA GLU A 440 -18.17 7.08 19.30
C GLU A 440 -18.25 5.76 20.09
N SER A 441 -19.25 4.91 19.80
CA SER A 441 -19.42 3.62 20.45
C SER A 441 -20.09 2.58 19.55
N GLY A 442 -19.89 1.30 19.88
CA GLY A 442 -20.52 0.20 19.15
C GLY A 442 -22.06 0.22 19.19
N ARG A 443 -22.64 0.64 20.31
CA ARG A 443 -24.11 0.77 20.46
C ARG A 443 -24.69 1.89 19.60
N GLU A 444 -23.98 3.01 19.51
CA GLU A 444 -24.36 4.12 18.64
C GLU A 444 -24.26 3.69 17.17
N ALA A 445 -23.18 3.01 16.78
CA ALA A 445 -23.00 2.48 15.44
C ALA A 445 -24.15 1.56 15.00
N ILE A 446 -24.57 0.63 15.85
CA ILE A 446 -25.71 -0.27 15.58
C ILE A 446 -27.01 0.53 15.44
N SER A 447 -27.20 1.55 16.27
CA SER A 447 -28.39 2.40 16.23
C SER A 447 -28.46 3.23 14.94
N LEU A 448 -27.31 3.77 14.50
CA LEU A 448 -27.19 4.51 13.24
C LEU A 448 -27.44 3.62 12.03
N LEU A 449 -26.93 2.37 12.02
CA LEU A 449 -27.19 1.44 10.92
C LEU A 449 -28.67 1.14 10.73
N HIS A 450 -29.44 1.01 11.82
CA HIS A 450 -30.88 0.80 11.73
C HIS A 450 -31.67 2.08 11.39
N GLY A 451 -31.16 3.25 11.79
CA GLY A 451 -31.84 4.54 11.60
C GLY A 451 -31.52 5.24 10.28
N LEU A 452 -30.38 4.94 9.66
CA LEU A 452 -29.87 5.61 8.45
C LEU A 452 -29.67 4.61 7.32
N PRO A 453 -30.50 4.65 6.26
CA PRO A 453 -30.29 3.81 5.09
C PRO A 453 -29.09 4.29 4.24
N GLY A 454 -28.55 3.37 3.45
CA GLY A 454 -27.51 3.63 2.47
C GLY A 454 -26.15 3.94 3.09
N ILE A 455 -25.73 3.14 4.08
CA ILE A 455 -24.33 3.04 4.49
C ILE A 455 -23.72 1.91 3.66
N ASP A 456 -22.63 2.20 2.95
CA ASP A 456 -22.00 1.28 2.01
C ASP A 456 -20.87 0.46 2.66
N ALA A 457 -20.21 0.98 3.71
CA ALA A 457 -19.21 0.25 4.49
C ALA A 457 -19.07 0.79 5.92
N VAL A 458 -18.47 -0.02 6.80
CA VAL A 458 -18.13 0.35 8.18
C VAL A 458 -16.63 0.22 8.42
N LEU A 459 -16.01 1.25 9.01
CA LEU A 459 -14.68 1.20 9.60
C LEU A 459 -14.85 1.08 11.12
N MET A 460 -14.46 -0.05 11.70
CA MET A 460 -14.76 -0.40 13.08
C MET A 460 -13.50 -0.48 13.93
N ASP A 461 -13.27 0.45 14.86
CA ASP A 461 -12.24 0.23 15.88
C ASP A 461 -12.58 -0.98 16.73
N ILE A 462 -11.57 -1.81 16.97
CA ILE A 462 -11.70 -3.00 17.82
C ILE A 462 -11.72 -2.62 19.30
N MET A 463 -10.96 -1.59 19.69
CA MET A 463 -10.82 -1.21 21.09
C MET A 463 -11.82 -0.10 21.46
N LEU A 464 -13.09 -0.47 21.58
CA LEU A 464 -14.15 0.43 22.03
C LEU A 464 -14.50 0.19 23.51
N PRO A 465 -14.92 1.23 24.25
CA PRO A 465 -15.40 1.08 25.62
C PRO A 465 -16.79 0.43 25.67
N GLU A 466 -17.08 -0.27 26.77
CA GLU A 466 -18.32 -1.00 27.07
C GLU A 466 -18.65 -2.19 26.18
N MET A 467 -18.75 -1.96 24.86
CA MET A 467 -19.02 -2.97 23.85
C MET A 467 -17.88 -2.90 22.84
N ASP A 468 -17.04 -3.93 22.81
CA ASP A 468 -15.85 -3.92 21.96
C ASP A 468 -16.23 -4.06 20.47
N GLY A 469 -15.27 -3.79 19.58
CA GLY A 469 -15.53 -3.85 18.14
C GLY A 469 -15.87 -5.27 17.67
N TYR A 470 -15.35 -6.32 18.30
CA TYR A 470 -15.68 -7.70 17.92
C TYR A 470 -17.13 -8.04 18.25
N GLU A 471 -17.59 -7.67 19.46
CA GLU A 471 -18.99 -7.81 19.87
C GLU A 471 -19.90 -6.99 18.96
N THR A 472 -19.48 -5.79 18.60
CA THR A 472 -20.23 -4.90 17.70
C THR A 472 -20.40 -5.51 16.32
N ILE A 473 -19.33 -6.06 15.73
CA ILE A 473 -19.38 -6.74 14.43
C ILE A 473 -20.35 -7.92 14.48
N ARG A 474 -20.25 -8.78 15.51
CA ARG A 474 -21.16 -9.93 15.66
C ARG A 474 -22.61 -9.49 15.80
N ALA A 475 -22.87 -8.42 16.54
CA ALA A 475 -24.21 -7.87 16.68
C ALA A 475 -24.76 -7.31 15.35
N ILE A 476 -23.95 -6.60 14.57
CA ILE A 476 -24.32 -6.12 13.23
C ILE A 476 -24.64 -7.31 12.31
N ARG A 477 -23.82 -8.36 12.33
CA ARG A 477 -24.03 -9.57 11.51
C ARG A 477 -25.27 -10.36 11.90
N GLY A 478 -25.67 -10.32 13.16
CA GLY A 478 -26.92 -10.92 13.64
C GLY A 478 -28.18 -10.14 13.23
N GLY A 479 -28.05 -8.90 12.74
CA GLY A 479 -29.14 -8.05 12.29
C GLY A 479 -29.63 -8.35 10.87
N ALA A 480 -30.93 -8.27 10.65
CA ALA A 480 -31.51 -8.45 9.31
C ALA A 480 -31.10 -7.30 8.37
N GLY A 481 -30.50 -7.64 7.22
CA GLY A 481 -30.12 -6.67 6.19
C GLY A 481 -28.66 -6.21 6.19
N PHE A 482 -27.84 -6.62 7.17
CA PHE A 482 -26.42 -6.22 7.25
C PHE A 482 -25.43 -7.39 7.09
N ALA A 483 -25.91 -8.57 6.70
CA ALA A 483 -25.07 -9.75 6.51
C ALA A 483 -23.96 -9.53 5.47
N SER A 484 -24.25 -8.81 4.40
CA SER A 484 -23.32 -8.49 3.31
C SER A 484 -22.63 -7.13 3.42
N LEU A 485 -22.96 -6.32 4.44
CA LEU A 485 -22.38 -4.99 4.61
C LEU A 485 -20.87 -5.10 4.86
N PRO A 486 -19.99 -4.49 4.05
CA PRO A 486 -18.57 -4.53 4.31
C PRO A 486 -18.20 -3.90 5.66
N ILE A 487 -17.43 -4.63 6.48
CA ILE A 487 -16.89 -4.12 7.75
C ILE A 487 -15.38 -4.32 7.77
N ILE A 488 -14.61 -3.24 7.81
CA ILE A 488 -13.16 -3.26 7.94
C ILE A 488 -12.80 -2.96 9.39
N ALA A 489 -12.24 -3.96 10.08
CA ALA A 489 -11.79 -3.82 11.45
C ALA A 489 -10.51 -2.98 11.52
N VAL A 490 -10.43 -2.03 12.44
CA VAL A 490 -9.26 -1.19 12.69
C VAL A 490 -8.70 -1.56 14.07
N THR A 491 -7.46 -2.02 14.14
CA THR A 491 -6.88 -2.56 15.39
C THR A 491 -5.49 -1.99 15.67
N ALA A 492 -5.17 -1.71 16.93
CA ALA A 492 -3.80 -1.34 17.32
C ALA A 492 -2.85 -2.55 17.46
N LYS A 493 -3.36 -3.78 17.38
CA LYS A 493 -2.54 -4.99 17.47
C LYS A 493 -2.39 -5.64 16.09
N ALA A 494 -1.16 -5.70 15.62
CA ALA A 494 -0.74 -6.48 14.44
C ALA A 494 -0.02 -7.77 14.87
N MET A 495 -0.60 -8.52 15.80
CA MET A 495 -0.02 -9.78 16.29
C MET A 495 -0.57 -10.99 15.50
N LYS A 496 0.16 -12.12 15.54
CA LYS A 496 -0.33 -13.40 14.97
C LYS A 496 -1.70 -13.76 15.57
N GLY A 497 -2.69 -14.00 14.70
CA GLY A 497 -4.05 -14.41 15.07
C GLY A 497 -5.07 -13.29 15.26
N ASP A 498 -4.68 -12.00 15.26
CA ASP A 498 -5.66 -10.92 15.39
C ASP A 498 -6.47 -10.71 14.10
N ARG A 499 -5.87 -10.99 12.94
CA ARG A 499 -6.60 -11.07 11.66
C ARG A 499 -7.71 -12.13 11.73
N GLU A 500 -7.37 -13.35 12.13
CA GLU A 500 -8.31 -14.47 12.24
C GLU A 500 -9.47 -14.10 13.15
N LYS A 501 -9.20 -13.51 14.32
CA LYS A 501 -10.25 -13.03 15.24
C LYS A 501 -11.18 -11.99 14.62
N CYS A 502 -10.66 -11.06 13.81
CA CYS A 502 -11.49 -10.07 13.13
C CYS A 502 -12.42 -10.75 12.12
N ILE A 503 -11.87 -11.66 11.31
CA ILE A 503 -12.65 -12.38 10.29
C ILE A 503 -13.68 -13.32 10.95
N ASP A 504 -13.30 -14.04 12.01
CA ASP A 504 -14.18 -14.93 12.78
C ASP A 504 -15.31 -14.16 13.47
N ALA A 505 -15.08 -12.90 13.86
CA ALA A 505 -16.12 -12.03 14.37
C ALA A 505 -17.10 -11.58 13.27
N GLY A 506 -16.75 -11.75 12.00
CA GLY A 506 -17.55 -11.38 10.83
C GLY A 506 -17.07 -10.13 10.09
N ALA A 507 -15.86 -9.64 10.36
CA ALA A 507 -15.25 -8.57 9.57
C ALA A 507 -14.96 -9.07 8.15
N SER A 508 -15.10 -8.17 7.18
CA SER A 508 -14.72 -8.40 5.78
C SER A 508 -13.21 -8.35 5.61
N ASP A 509 -12.56 -7.40 6.30
CA ASP A 509 -11.10 -7.27 6.31
C ASP A 509 -10.62 -6.55 7.57
N TYR A 510 -9.31 -6.31 7.68
CA TYR A 510 -8.70 -5.62 8.81
C TYR A 510 -7.60 -4.64 8.40
N LEU A 511 -7.35 -3.66 9.26
CA LEU A 511 -6.36 -2.61 9.10
C LEU A 511 -5.67 -2.34 10.44
N ALA A 512 -4.33 -2.34 10.44
CA ALA A 512 -3.55 -2.04 11.64
C ALA A 512 -3.39 -0.53 11.81
N LYS A 513 -3.50 -0.03 13.05
CA LYS A 513 -3.11 1.33 13.45
C LYS A 513 -1.57 1.37 13.65
N PRO A 514 -0.88 2.46 13.27
CA PRO A 514 -1.41 3.69 12.66
C PRO A 514 -1.91 3.44 11.23
N ILE A 515 -3.04 4.07 10.90
CA ILE A 515 -3.74 3.84 9.63
C ILE A 515 -2.93 4.45 8.47
N ASP A 516 -2.52 3.59 7.55
CA ASP A 516 -2.01 3.98 6.24
C ASP A 516 -3.18 4.36 5.32
N THR A 517 -3.19 5.61 4.86
CA THR A 517 -4.27 6.14 4.01
C THR A 517 -4.39 5.40 2.69
N GLU A 518 -3.28 5.05 2.04
CA GLU A 518 -3.30 4.33 0.77
C GLU A 518 -3.84 2.90 0.95
N GLN A 519 -3.47 2.27 2.07
CA GLN A 519 -3.98 0.95 2.41
C GLN A 519 -5.50 0.99 2.69
N LEU A 520 -5.96 1.99 3.44
CA LEU A 520 -7.39 2.19 3.71
C LEU A 520 -8.18 2.35 2.41
N LEU A 521 -7.72 3.23 1.51
CA LEU A 521 -8.39 3.48 0.23
C LEU A 521 -8.40 2.23 -0.66
N THR A 522 -7.32 1.46 -0.66
CA THR A 522 -7.25 0.18 -1.38
C THR A 522 -8.29 -0.81 -0.85
N LEU A 523 -8.41 -0.97 0.47
CA LEU A 523 -9.41 -1.85 1.08
C LEU A 523 -10.84 -1.38 0.76
N LEU A 524 -11.10 -0.07 0.86
CA LEU A 524 -12.41 0.48 0.51
C LEU A 524 -12.75 0.23 -0.97
N ARG A 525 -11.80 0.35 -1.90
CA ARG A 525 -12.02 0.04 -3.32
C ARG A 525 -12.39 -1.42 -3.56
N VAL A 526 -11.75 -2.35 -2.85
CA VAL A 526 -12.04 -3.79 -2.98
C VAL A 526 -13.47 -4.10 -2.53
N TRP A 527 -13.92 -3.47 -1.45
CA TRP A 527 -15.19 -3.78 -0.80
C TRP A 527 -16.37 -2.89 -1.23
N LEU A 528 -16.10 -1.75 -1.86
CA LEU A 528 -17.09 -0.84 -2.42
C LEU A 528 -17.00 -0.85 -3.96
N PRO A 529 -17.46 -1.94 -4.62
CA PRO A 529 -17.53 -1.94 -6.08
C PRO A 529 -18.49 -0.84 -6.58
N HIS A 530 -18.29 -0.46 -7.83
CA HIS A 530 -19.03 0.60 -8.53
C HIS A 530 -20.54 0.48 -8.33
#